data_AF-A0A1G4XFB5-F1
#
_entry.id   AF-A0A1G4XFB5-F1
#
_cell.length_a   1.000
_cell.length_b   1.000
_cell.length_c   1.000
_cell.angle_alpha   90.00
_cell.angle_beta   90.00
_cell.angle_gamma   90.00
#
_symmetry.space_group_name_H-M   'P 1'
#
loop_
_entity.id
_entity.type
_entity.pdbx_description
1 polymer ?
#
loop_
_entity_poly.entity_id
_entity_poly.type
_entity_poly.pdbx_seq_one_letter_code
_entity_poly.pdbx_strand_id
1 'polypeptide(L)'
;MPKVPSPSTSSPAATPDTGPLPASYEAGLQELEQLVAELESGQLPLDQLLGSYQRGAALLAFCRDKLQAVEDQIKVLDAGSLKTWTAE
;
A
#
# COMPACT_ATOMS: atom_id res chain seq x y z
N MET A 1 27.49 -37.02 34.37
CA MET A 1 27.50 -35.59 34.75
C MET A 1 27.34 -34.76 33.48
N PRO A 2 26.64 -33.62 33.53
CA PRO A 2 25.91 -33.01 32.42
C PRO A 2 26.70 -31.91 31.70
N LYS A 3 26.49 -31.74 30.39
CA LYS A 3 26.57 -30.43 29.72
C LYS A 3 25.94 -30.50 28.33
N VAL A 4 24.69 -30.05 28.21
CA VAL A 4 24.21 -29.38 26.99
C VAL A 4 24.77 -27.95 27.04
N PRO A 5 25.05 -27.32 25.90
CA PRO A 5 24.09 -26.28 25.51
C PRO A 5 23.78 -26.27 24.00
N SER A 6 22.52 -25.97 23.70
CA SER A 6 22.03 -25.51 22.40
C SER A 6 22.72 -24.22 21.97
N PRO A 7 22.56 -23.84 20.69
CA PRO A 7 22.01 -22.52 20.44
C PRO A 7 20.75 -22.60 19.59
N SER A 8 19.63 -22.21 20.21
CA SER A 8 18.55 -21.51 19.49
C SER A 8 19.11 -20.20 18.97
N THR A 9 18.73 -19.80 17.75
CA THR A 9 18.43 -18.43 17.27
C THR A 9 18.94 -18.20 15.85
N SER A 10 17.99 -18.03 14.94
CA SER A 10 18.04 -16.99 13.92
C SER A 10 16.61 -16.73 13.47
N SER A 11 15.86 -15.99 14.29
CA SER A 11 14.74 -15.20 13.79
C SER A 11 15.31 -14.25 12.74
N PRO A 12 14.76 -14.18 11.51
CA PRO A 12 15.05 -13.04 10.67
C PRO A 12 14.42 -11.83 11.35
N ALA A 13 15.24 -10.81 11.59
CA ALA A 13 14.78 -9.52 12.06
C ALA A 13 13.67 -9.01 11.14
N ALA A 14 12.53 -8.67 11.73
CA ALA A 14 11.39 -8.06 11.06
C ALA A 14 11.81 -6.70 10.50
N THR A 15 12.21 -6.68 9.22
CA THR A 15 12.08 -5.50 8.39
C THR A 15 10.59 -5.17 8.30
N PRO A 16 10.16 -3.89 8.42
CA PRO A 16 8.77 -3.53 8.17
C PRO A 16 8.44 -3.99 6.75
N ASP A 17 7.50 -4.94 6.63
CA ASP A 17 7.03 -5.50 5.37
C ASP A 17 6.24 -4.41 4.62
N THR A 18 6.98 -3.46 4.05
CA THR A 18 6.48 -2.62 2.97
C THR A 18 6.92 -3.32 1.68
N GLY A 19 6.23 -4.41 1.36
CA GLY A 19 6.45 -5.11 0.09
C GLY A 19 6.29 -4.18 -1.12
N PRO A 20 6.65 -4.66 -2.32
CA PRO A 20 6.54 -3.85 -3.53
C PRO A 20 5.10 -3.34 -3.73
N LEU A 21 5.00 -2.10 -4.23
CA LEU A 21 3.71 -1.49 -4.55
C LEU A 21 2.95 -2.31 -5.61
N PRO A 22 1.60 -2.25 -5.58
CA PRO A 22 0.75 -2.96 -6.53
C PRO A 22 1.00 -2.54 -7.98
N ALA A 23 0.80 -3.49 -8.91
CA ALA A 23 0.98 -3.24 -10.34
C ALA A 23 -0.15 -2.38 -10.95
N SER A 24 -1.36 -2.41 -10.37
CA SER A 24 -2.53 -1.65 -10.84
C SER A 24 -3.31 -1.04 -9.67
N TYR A 25 -4.19 -0.08 -9.98
CA TYR A 25 -5.06 0.55 -8.99
C TYR A 25 -6.00 -0.47 -8.33
N GLU A 26 -6.60 -1.33 -9.12
CA GLU A 26 -7.54 -2.38 -8.71
C GLU A 26 -6.86 -3.39 -7.79
N ALA A 27 -5.62 -3.78 -8.12
CA ALA A 27 -4.83 -4.66 -7.26
C ALA A 27 -4.54 -4.00 -5.90
N GLY A 28 -4.17 -2.71 -5.90
CA GLY A 28 -3.92 -1.97 -4.66
C GLY A 28 -5.16 -1.76 -3.81
N LEU A 29 -6.30 -1.48 -4.46
CA LEU A 29 -7.58 -1.34 -3.79
C LEU A 29 -8.03 -2.66 -3.15
N GLN A 30 -7.95 -3.77 -3.90
CA GLN A 30 -8.32 -5.08 -3.39
C GLN A 30 -7.46 -5.51 -2.20
N GLU A 31 -6.15 -5.24 -2.25
CA GLU A 31 -5.25 -5.52 -1.13
C GLU A 31 -5.60 -4.67 0.10
N LEU A 32 -5.93 -3.39 -0.11
CA LEU A 32 -6.34 -2.49 0.97
C LEU A 32 -7.65 -2.96 1.63
N GLU A 33 -8.64 -3.39 0.85
CA GLU A 33 -9.91 -3.93 1.35
C GLU A 33 -9.71 -5.18 2.19
N GLN A 34 -8.85 -6.10 1.75
CA GLN A 34 -8.51 -7.30 2.51
C GLN A 34 -7.82 -6.97 3.84
N LEU A 35 -6.88 -6.03 3.80
CA LEU A 35 -6.14 -5.60 4.98
C LEU A 35 -7.07 -4.92 6.00
N VAL A 36 -8.00 -4.08 5.54
CA VAL A 36 -9.01 -3.45 6.40
C VAL A 36 -9.91 -4.50 7.03
N ALA A 37 -10.39 -5.49 6.25
CA ALA A 37 -11.21 -6.57 6.77
C ALA A 37 -10.48 -7.39 7.86
N GLU A 38 -9.18 -7.65 7.68
CA GLU A 38 -8.36 -8.30 8.71
C GLU A 38 -8.20 -7.44 9.98
N LEU A 39 -7.97 -6.13 9.84
CA LEU A 39 -7.88 -5.22 10.99
C LEU A 39 -9.20 -5.14 11.75
N GLU A 40 -10.32 -5.06 11.05
CA GLU A 40 -11.67 -4.99 11.63
C GLU A 40 -12.10 -6.30 12.29
N SER A 41 -11.58 -7.45 11.84
CA SER A 41 -11.80 -8.74 12.48
C SER A 41 -11.24 -8.80 13.91
N GLY A 42 -10.26 -7.95 14.24
CA GLY A 42 -9.61 -7.92 15.55
C GLY A 42 -8.78 -9.17 15.89
N GLN A 43 -8.58 -10.07 14.92
CA GLN A 43 -7.82 -11.32 15.11
C GLN A 43 -6.31 -11.16 14.89
N LEU A 44 -5.87 -9.96 14.50
CA LEU A 44 -4.46 -9.69 14.23
C LEU A 44 -3.67 -9.52 15.53
N PRO A 45 -2.51 -10.19 15.70
CA PRO A 45 -1.66 -10.02 16.87
C PRO A 45 -1.00 -8.63 16.88
N LEU A 46 -0.73 -8.09 18.08
CA LEU A 46 -0.20 -6.74 18.28
C LEU A 46 1.05 -6.42 17.45
N ASP A 47 1.98 -7.38 17.33
CA ASP A 47 3.20 -7.22 16.54
C ASP A 47 2.93 -7.02 15.03
N GLN A 48 1.81 -7.55 14.53
CA GLN A 48 1.42 -7.42 13.12
C GLN A 48 0.58 -6.17 12.86
N LEU A 49 -0.10 -5.61 13.87
CA LEU A 49 -0.96 -4.42 13.71
C LEU A 49 -0.20 -3.25 13.10
N LEU A 50 1.02 -2.99 13.58
CA LEU A 50 1.83 -1.87 13.09
C LEU A 50 2.25 -2.08 11.64
N GLY A 51 2.59 -3.30 11.25
CA GLY A 51 2.93 -3.66 9.87
C GLY A 51 1.73 -3.49 8.93
N SER A 52 0.57 -4.02 9.31
CA SER A 52 -0.66 -3.87 8.53
C SER A 52 -1.07 -2.41 8.39
N TYR A 53 -0.93 -1.60 9.44
CA TYR A 53 -1.19 -0.17 9.36
C TYR A 53 -0.25 0.54 8.37
N GLN A 54 1.06 0.27 8.43
CA GLN A 54 2.03 0.85 7.49
C GLN A 54 1.75 0.45 6.04
N ARG A 55 1.45 -0.83 5.82
CA ARG A 55 1.06 -1.35 4.50
C ARG A 55 -0.21 -0.66 3.98
N GLY A 56 -1.24 -0.55 4.81
CA GLY A 56 -2.48 0.15 4.48
C GLY A 56 -2.25 1.61 4.11
N ALA A 57 -1.39 2.32 4.85
CA ALA A 57 -1.02 3.70 4.54
C ALA A 57 -0.30 3.82 3.18
N ALA A 58 0.59 2.88 2.86
CA ALA A 58 1.29 2.85 1.57
C ALA A 58 0.33 2.59 0.40
N LEU A 59 -0.60 1.64 0.55
CA LEU A 59 -1.63 1.34 -0.45
C LEU A 59 -2.57 2.53 -0.67
N LEU A 60 -2.99 3.20 0.40
CA LEU A 60 -3.83 4.38 0.33
C LEU A 60 -3.15 5.53 -0.44
N ALA A 61 -1.87 5.78 -0.13
CA ALA A 61 -1.07 6.78 -0.84
C ALA A 61 -0.96 6.45 -2.33
N PHE A 62 -0.66 5.20 -2.67
CA PHE A 62 -0.60 4.73 -4.05
C PHE A 62 -1.92 4.96 -4.81
N CYS A 63 -3.06 4.57 -4.21
CA CYS A 63 -4.37 4.74 -4.83
C CYS A 63 -4.68 6.22 -5.09
N ARG A 64 -4.40 7.09 -4.11
CA ARG A 64 -4.59 8.54 -4.26
C ARG A 64 -3.73 9.11 -5.37
N ASP A 65 -2.46 8.75 -5.41
CA ASP A 65 -1.52 9.29 -6.40
C ASP A 65 -1.90 8.85 -7.83
N LYS A 66 -2.44 7.63 -8.00
CA LYS A 66 -3.01 7.18 -9.29
C LYS A 66 -4.20 8.02 -9.72
N LEU A 67 -5.14 8.28 -8.82
CA LEU A 67 -6.32 9.11 -9.12
C LEU A 67 -5.91 10.54 -9.47
N GLN A 68 -4.97 11.12 -8.72
CA GLN A 68 -4.46 12.46 -8.98
C GLN A 68 -3.78 12.54 -10.35
N ALA A 69 -2.98 11.54 -10.72
CA ALA A 69 -2.35 11.49 -12.04
C ALA A 69 -3.36 11.41 -13.20
N VAL A 70 -4.51 10.77 -12.98
CA VAL A 70 -5.61 10.73 -13.97
C VAL A 70 -6.31 12.09 -14.03
N GLU A 71 -6.60 12.70 -12.88
CA GLU A 71 -7.21 14.03 -12.81
C GLU A 71 -6.36 15.09 -13.52
N ASP A 72 -5.05 15.07 -13.30
CA ASP A 72 -4.13 16.00 -13.94
C ASP A 72 -4.06 15.80 -15.46
N GLN A 73 -4.12 14.56 -15.94
CA GLN A 73 -4.23 14.27 -17.37
C GLN A 73 -5.52 14.86 -17.96
N ILE A 74 -6.67 14.66 -17.30
CA ILE A 74 -7.95 15.23 -17.74
C ILE A 74 -7.87 16.75 -17.83
N LYS A 75 -7.31 17.43 -16.83
CA LYS A 75 -7.13 18.89 -16.84
C LYS A 75 -6.28 19.36 -18.02
N VAL A 76 -5.23 18.64 -18.37
CA VAL A 76 -4.38 18.97 -19.53
C VAL A 76 -5.16 18.79 -20.84
N LEU A 77 -5.95 17.72 -20.97
CA LEU A 77 -6.81 17.50 -22.14
C LEU A 77 -7.86 18.61 -22.28
N ASP A 78 -8.53 18.99 -21.20
CA ASP A 78 -9.51 20.07 -21.20
C ASP A 78 -8.86 21.41 -21.55
N ALA A 79 -7.70 21.73 -20.96
CA ALA A 79 -6.97 22.96 -21.27
C ALA A 79 -6.46 23.00 -22.72
N GLY A 80 -6.05 21.86 -23.27
CA GLY A 80 -5.65 21.71 -24.67
C GLY A 80 -6.84 21.88 -25.62
N SER A 81 -7.96 21.22 -25.31
CA SER A 81 -9.22 21.32 -26.05
C SER A 81 -9.78 22.75 -26.06
N LEU A 82 -9.75 23.43 -24.90
CA LEU A 82 -10.14 24.83 -24.76
C LEU A 82 -9.26 25.77 -25.60
N LYS A 83 -7.95 25.49 -25.73
CA LYS A 83 -7.05 26.27 -26.61
C LYS A 83 -7.33 26.07 -28.09
N THR A 84 -7.83 24.88 -28.48
CA THR A 84 -8.21 24.60 -29.87
C THR A 84 -9.57 25.16 -30.26
N TRP A 85 -10.46 25.39 -29.29
CA TRP A 85 -11.83 25.88 -29.54
C TRP A 85 -11.94 27.40 -29.66
N THR A 86 -10.95 28.19 -29.23
CA THR A 86 -10.92 29.63 -29.57
C THR A 86 -10.51 29.82 -31.03
N ALA A 87 -11.32 29.30 -31.95
CA ALA A 87 -11.36 29.71 -33.34
C ALA A 87 -12.11 31.06 -33.39
N GLU A 88 -11.43 32.03 -33.98
CA GLU A 88 -11.85 33.40 -34.29
C GLU A 88 -13.27 33.50 -34.88
#